data_AF-A0A0G2FK98-F1
#
_entry.id   AF-A0A0G2FK98-F1
#
_cell.length_a   1.000
_cell.length_b   1.000
_cell.length_c   1.000
_cell.angle_alpha   90.00
_cell.angle_beta   90.00
_cell.angle_gamma   90.00
#
_symmetry.space_group_name_H-M   'P 1'
#
loop_
_entity.id
_entity.type
_entity.pdbx_description
1 polymer ?
#
loop_
_entity_poly.entity_id
_entity_poly.type
_entity_poly.pdbx_seq_one_letter_code
_entity_poly.pdbx_strand_id
1 'polypeptide(L)'
;MRAPLVVAVSWVGSTALAIGIEFPTNVTEIFGPFIHDNGTLATWMSRHTDDTPLSLINIPGTHDSATWNYTQATQDALANVTAGGGEPTYPPEVFRCQNASIVESLNAGVRFFDLRFALDPTGTKLVFWHSQALMSERATVGDVATAFYYWLDLHPSETVILSFQYESSTTVNATFDVAVQHMIFDILNSTTAAQYIDQTHDALPALGAARGKAVLFRRFDLDELPDEYEAALPGLHLSPGSWGDNAKDTSLVYNAVLNLTAYIEDYYEPDDLGDNSTAAENIAAKVNATTSHLQMAASDSPGHNQSLFITFASAEHNTAVPVPVTPHVMALGVDNSSTPLGGVNQQIAPLIEMLGGRRMGIVVVDFWDEPRDLVKSILGL
;
A
#
# COMPACT_ATOMS: atom_id res chain seq x y z
N MET A 1 26.60 58.09 8.27
CA MET A 1 26.75 57.31 7.02
C MET A 1 27.35 55.97 7.39
N ARG A 2 26.54 54.90 7.38
CA ARG A 2 26.99 53.52 7.68
C ARG A 2 27.31 52.84 6.35
N ALA A 3 28.50 52.25 6.25
CA ALA A 3 28.90 51.39 5.14
C ALA A 3 28.07 50.09 5.14
N PRO A 4 27.77 49.47 3.98
CA PRO A 4 27.07 48.20 3.95
C PRO A 4 28.04 47.06 4.27
N LEU A 5 27.59 46.17 5.13
CA LEU A 5 28.23 44.89 5.44
C LEU A 5 28.01 43.96 4.23
N VAL A 6 29.07 43.59 3.53
CA VAL A 6 29.01 42.54 2.50
C VAL A 6 29.06 41.20 3.21
N VAL A 7 27.92 40.50 3.25
CA VAL A 7 27.87 39.11 3.70
C VAL A 7 28.27 38.24 2.51
N ALA A 8 29.47 37.66 2.57
CA ALA A 8 29.88 36.61 1.65
C ALA A 8 29.09 35.33 1.97
N VAL A 9 28.18 34.94 1.09
CA VAL A 9 27.54 33.64 1.13
C VAL A 9 28.50 32.64 0.50
N SER A 10 29.09 31.78 1.32
CA SER A 10 29.87 30.63 0.86
C SER A 10 28.94 29.61 0.24
N TRP A 11 29.11 29.34 -1.05
CA TRP A 11 28.46 28.22 -1.73
C TRP A 11 29.05 26.91 -1.20
N VAL A 12 28.28 26.17 -0.41
CA VAL A 12 28.51 24.74 -0.20
C VAL A 12 27.95 24.05 -1.44
N GLY A 13 28.78 23.32 -2.17
CA GLY A 13 28.42 22.70 -3.44
C GLY A 13 27.19 21.81 -3.29
N SER A 14 26.12 22.16 -4.01
CA SER A 14 25.00 21.26 -4.24
C SER A 14 25.48 20.17 -5.19
N THR A 15 25.61 18.94 -4.71
CA THR A 15 25.43 17.79 -5.60
C THR A 15 24.02 17.94 -6.17
N ALA A 16 23.92 18.29 -7.46
CA ALA A 16 22.63 18.34 -8.12
C ALA A 16 21.99 16.95 -7.98
N LEU A 17 20.81 16.88 -7.38
CA LEU A 17 19.99 15.67 -7.42
C LEU A 17 19.78 15.35 -8.90
N ALA A 18 20.16 14.15 -9.33
CA ALA A 18 19.96 13.70 -10.68
C ALA A 18 18.50 13.31 -10.83
N ILE A 19 17.64 14.30 -11.07
CA ILE A 19 16.22 14.08 -11.37
C ILE A 19 16.16 13.58 -12.82
N GLY A 20 15.84 12.29 -12.99
CA GLY A 20 15.74 11.61 -14.27
C GLY A 20 14.36 11.72 -14.91
N ILE A 21 13.33 12.10 -14.15
CA ILE A 21 11.95 12.22 -14.62
C ILE A 21 11.23 13.47 -14.09
N GLU A 22 10.19 13.94 -14.79
CA GLU A 22 9.36 15.05 -14.30
C GLU A 22 8.19 14.52 -13.45
N PHE A 23 7.83 15.27 -12.40
CA PHE A 23 6.65 14.95 -11.59
C PHE A 23 5.36 15.14 -12.42
N PRO A 24 4.50 14.11 -12.56
CA PRO A 24 3.30 14.22 -13.40
C PRO A 24 2.29 15.24 -12.88
N THR A 25 1.60 15.94 -13.78
CA THR A 25 0.70 17.04 -13.40
C THR A 25 -0.69 16.58 -12.93
N ASN A 26 -1.11 15.37 -13.29
CA ASN A 26 -2.48 14.87 -13.07
C ASN A 26 -2.63 13.91 -11.88
N VAL A 27 -1.57 13.71 -11.09
CA VAL A 27 -1.57 12.70 -10.01
C VAL A 27 -2.02 13.25 -8.67
N THR A 28 -2.26 14.56 -8.53
CA THR A 28 -2.50 15.20 -7.23
C THR A 28 -3.65 14.54 -6.45
N GLU A 29 -4.72 14.10 -7.11
CA GLU A 29 -5.88 13.46 -6.47
C GLU A 29 -5.56 12.09 -5.86
N ILE A 30 -4.51 11.41 -6.32
CA ILE A 30 -4.11 10.07 -5.86
C ILE A 30 -2.79 10.13 -5.09
N PHE A 31 -1.75 10.71 -5.70
CA PHE A 31 -0.41 10.78 -5.12
C PHE A 31 -0.27 11.89 -4.06
N GLY A 32 -1.11 12.93 -4.14
CA GLY A 32 -0.98 14.15 -3.37
C GLY A 32 -0.15 15.23 -4.07
N PRO A 33 -0.25 16.50 -3.64
CA PRO A 33 0.62 17.56 -4.12
C PRO A 33 2.05 17.27 -3.67
N PHE A 34 3.02 17.29 -4.59
CA PHE A 34 4.39 16.93 -4.25
C PHE A 34 4.98 17.85 -3.17
N ILE A 35 5.45 17.24 -2.09
CA ILE A 35 6.16 17.90 -0.99
C ILE A 35 7.48 17.15 -0.79
N HIS A 36 8.58 17.81 -1.08
CA HIS A 36 9.92 17.25 -0.84
C HIS A 36 10.26 17.31 0.65
N ASP A 37 10.66 16.19 1.22
CA ASP A 37 11.10 16.06 2.61
C ASP A 37 12.30 15.12 2.69
N ASN A 38 13.45 15.59 3.16
CA ASN A 38 14.63 14.73 3.40
C ASN A 38 14.85 14.45 4.89
N GLY A 39 13.74 14.43 5.64
CA GLY A 39 13.69 14.15 7.06
C GLY A 39 14.04 12.69 7.39
N THR A 40 14.21 12.43 8.68
CA THR A 40 14.63 11.11 9.17
C THR A 40 13.73 9.96 8.72
N LEU A 41 12.41 10.18 8.64
CA LEU A 41 11.44 9.18 8.19
C LEU A 41 11.36 9.10 6.66
N ALA A 42 11.64 10.18 5.93
CA ALA A 42 11.73 10.11 4.48
C ALA A 42 12.98 9.36 3.99
N THR A 43 14.01 9.20 4.83
CA THR A 43 15.27 8.53 4.47
C THR A 43 15.67 7.40 5.43
N TRP A 44 14.71 6.71 6.06
CA TRP A 44 15.02 5.77 7.15
C TRP A 44 15.78 4.53 6.67
N MET A 45 15.57 4.08 5.42
CA MET A 45 16.26 2.91 4.88
C MET A 45 17.77 3.13 4.70
N SER A 46 18.24 4.39 4.69
CA SER A 46 19.68 4.73 4.70
C SER A 46 20.46 4.14 5.88
N ARG A 47 19.78 3.74 6.96
CA ARG A 47 20.39 3.17 8.18
C ARG A 47 20.69 1.67 8.07
N HIS A 48 20.07 0.99 7.12
CA HIS A 48 20.29 -0.43 6.86
C HIS A 48 21.46 -0.62 5.88
N THR A 49 22.17 -1.73 6.01
CA THR A 49 23.25 -2.09 5.08
C THR A 49 22.68 -2.67 3.79
N ASP A 50 23.42 -2.53 2.69
CA ASP A 50 22.97 -2.95 1.35
C ASP A 50 22.70 -4.45 1.22
N ASP A 51 23.33 -5.28 2.05
CA ASP A 51 23.14 -6.74 2.11
C ASP A 51 21.90 -7.15 2.91
N THR A 52 21.19 -6.22 3.55
CA THR A 52 19.96 -6.51 4.31
C THR A 52 18.90 -7.05 3.34
N PRO A 53 18.40 -8.29 3.51
CA PRO A 53 17.32 -8.80 2.66
C PRO A 53 16.03 -8.01 2.90
N LEU A 54 15.37 -7.56 1.83
CA LEU A 54 14.16 -6.73 1.96
C LEU A 54 13.03 -7.48 2.69
N SER A 55 12.96 -8.81 2.55
CA SER A 55 12.00 -9.67 3.27
C SER A 55 12.18 -9.67 4.80
N LEU A 56 13.31 -9.18 5.31
CA LEU A 56 13.62 -9.16 6.74
C LEU A 56 13.51 -7.77 7.37
N ILE A 57 13.11 -6.76 6.60
CA ILE A 57 12.91 -5.40 7.09
C ILE A 57 11.45 -5.23 7.54
N ASN A 58 11.23 -4.52 8.64
CA ASN A 58 9.88 -4.08 9.02
C ASN A 58 9.48 -2.91 8.16
N ILE A 59 8.40 -3.07 7.40
CA ILE A 59 7.96 -2.09 6.41
C ILE A 59 6.53 -1.65 6.74
N PRO A 60 6.33 -0.38 7.12
CA PRO A 60 4.99 0.19 7.21
C PRO A 60 4.36 0.28 5.82
N GLY A 61 3.09 -0.12 5.72
CA GLY A 61 2.32 -0.11 4.50
C GLY A 61 0.95 0.56 4.66
N THR A 62 0.39 1.01 3.55
CA THR A 62 -0.99 1.53 3.48
C THR A 62 -1.87 0.60 2.67
N HIS A 63 -3.03 0.27 3.24
CA HIS A 63 -4.11 -0.42 2.53
C HIS A 63 -4.89 0.60 1.70
N ASP A 64 -5.28 0.20 0.48
CA ASP A 64 -6.00 1.04 -0.48
C ASP A 64 -5.47 2.49 -0.54
N SER A 65 -4.18 2.60 -0.84
CA SER A 65 -3.37 3.82 -0.67
C SER A 65 -3.90 5.03 -1.46
N ALA A 66 -4.65 4.76 -2.52
CA ALA A 66 -5.20 5.77 -3.44
C ALA A 66 -6.47 6.46 -2.92
N THR A 67 -7.01 6.03 -1.77
CA THR A 67 -8.35 6.46 -1.30
C THR A 67 -8.37 7.74 -0.48
N TRP A 68 -7.21 8.34 -0.19
CA TRP A 68 -7.11 9.44 0.79
C TRP A 68 -8.00 10.64 0.50
N ASN A 69 -8.24 10.93 -0.79
CA ASN A 69 -9.03 12.05 -1.27
C ASN A 69 -10.48 11.68 -1.59
N TYR A 70 -10.93 10.45 -1.28
CA TYR A 70 -12.30 10.01 -1.57
C TYR A 70 -13.30 10.51 -0.51
N THR A 71 -13.66 11.79 -0.63
CA THR A 71 -14.62 12.48 0.24
C THR A 71 -16.02 12.53 -0.38
N GLN A 72 -17.03 13.00 0.37
CA GLN A 72 -18.36 13.27 -0.21
C GLN A 72 -18.28 14.20 -1.43
N ALA A 73 -17.43 15.23 -1.40
CA ALA A 73 -17.28 16.15 -2.53
C ALA A 73 -16.70 15.45 -3.77
N THR A 74 -15.77 14.51 -3.57
CA THR A 74 -15.19 13.69 -4.63
C THR A 74 -16.24 12.73 -5.20
N GLN A 75 -16.98 12.03 -4.33
CA GLN A 75 -18.08 11.16 -4.75
C GLN A 75 -19.16 11.93 -5.52
N ASP A 76 -19.55 13.12 -5.06
CA ASP A 76 -20.52 13.99 -5.73
C ASP A 76 -20.01 14.44 -7.11
N ALA A 77 -18.72 14.78 -7.22
CA ALA A 77 -18.09 15.16 -8.48
C ALA A 77 -18.04 13.99 -9.48
N LEU A 78 -17.96 12.76 -8.98
CA LEU A 78 -17.88 11.52 -9.76
C LEU A 78 -19.22 10.76 -9.84
N ALA A 79 -20.32 11.35 -9.37
CA ALA A 79 -21.60 10.65 -9.20
C ALA A 79 -22.16 10.03 -10.50
N ASN A 80 -21.83 10.59 -11.66
CA ASN A 80 -22.24 10.05 -12.97
C ASN A 80 -21.50 8.75 -13.36
N VAL A 81 -20.50 8.36 -12.57
CA VAL A 81 -19.49 7.36 -12.92
C VAL A 81 -19.38 6.27 -11.85
N THR A 82 -19.46 6.66 -10.57
CA THR A 82 -19.32 5.81 -9.38
C THR A 82 -20.50 4.84 -9.16
N ALA A 83 -21.66 5.07 -9.79
CA ALA A 83 -22.87 4.25 -9.61
C ALA A 83 -23.24 3.42 -10.84
N GLY A 84 -22.23 3.03 -11.63
CA GLY A 84 -22.40 2.34 -12.91
C GLY A 84 -22.84 0.88 -12.75
N GLY A 85 -24.11 0.62 -12.43
CA GLY A 85 -24.63 -0.74 -12.48
C GLY A 85 -25.99 -1.03 -11.85
N GLY A 86 -26.63 -0.05 -11.21
CA GLY A 86 -27.88 -0.28 -10.47
C GLY A 86 -27.67 -0.67 -9.01
N GLU A 87 -26.42 -0.79 -8.56
CA GLU A 87 -26.06 -0.93 -7.15
C GLU A 87 -26.30 0.38 -6.37
N PRO A 88 -26.70 0.30 -5.09
CA PRO A 88 -26.81 1.48 -4.26
C PRO A 88 -25.43 2.12 -4.07
N THR A 89 -25.38 3.44 -4.24
CA THR A 89 -24.19 4.21 -3.88
C THR A 89 -24.01 4.17 -2.37
N TYR A 90 -22.97 3.49 -1.91
CA TYR A 90 -22.59 3.50 -0.50
C TYR A 90 -21.95 4.85 -0.12
N PRO A 91 -22.08 5.27 1.15
CA PRO A 91 -21.39 6.46 1.65
C PRO A 91 -19.87 6.40 1.43
N PRO A 92 -19.18 7.54 1.25
CA PRO A 92 -17.74 7.57 0.92
C PRO A 92 -16.86 6.92 2.00
N GLU A 93 -17.29 6.92 3.26
CA GLU A 93 -16.60 6.28 4.39
C GLU A 93 -16.43 4.77 4.24
N VAL A 94 -17.25 4.11 3.41
CA VAL A 94 -17.12 2.68 3.07
C VAL A 94 -15.86 2.43 2.24
N PHE A 95 -15.45 3.40 1.43
CA PHE A 95 -14.35 3.27 0.47
C PHE A 95 -13.07 3.99 0.90
N ARG A 96 -13.12 4.80 1.95
CA ARG A 96 -11.96 5.61 2.37
C ARG A 96 -11.14 4.86 3.41
N CYS A 97 -9.88 4.61 3.08
CA CYS A 97 -8.93 3.86 3.92
C CYS A 97 -7.80 4.73 4.47
N GLN A 98 -7.61 5.93 3.92
CA GLN A 98 -6.52 6.84 4.33
C GLN A 98 -7.02 8.28 4.51
N ASN A 99 -6.32 9.05 5.36
CA ASN A 99 -6.50 10.49 5.47
C ASN A 99 -5.36 11.28 4.78
N ALA A 100 -4.14 10.73 4.80
CA ALA A 100 -2.96 11.34 4.23
C ALA A 100 -2.68 10.82 2.81
N SER A 101 -2.13 11.70 1.96
CA SER A 101 -1.76 11.35 0.59
C SER A 101 -0.55 10.42 0.51
N ILE A 102 -0.33 9.77 -0.63
CA ILE A 102 0.82 8.87 -0.84
C ILE A 102 2.15 9.57 -0.56
N VAL A 103 2.33 10.83 -0.99
CA VAL A 103 3.56 11.59 -0.70
C VAL A 103 3.74 11.89 0.78
N GLU A 104 2.66 12.16 1.52
CA GLU A 104 2.72 12.32 2.98
C GLU A 104 3.07 10.99 3.67
N SER A 105 2.48 9.88 3.21
CA SER A 105 2.80 8.51 3.67
C SER A 105 4.29 8.18 3.45
N LEU A 106 4.82 8.47 2.25
CA LEU A 106 6.25 8.32 1.94
C LEU A 106 7.12 9.13 2.90
N ASN A 107 6.78 10.40 3.12
CA ASN A 107 7.56 11.28 4.00
C ASN A 107 7.46 10.85 5.48
N ALA A 108 6.38 10.16 5.86
CA ALA A 108 6.20 9.58 7.19
C ALA A 108 6.87 8.22 7.40
N GLY A 109 7.41 7.61 6.34
CA GLY A 109 8.19 6.37 6.42
C GLY A 109 7.49 5.12 5.87
N VAL A 110 6.29 5.25 5.31
CA VAL A 110 5.60 4.16 4.59
C VAL A 110 6.38 3.81 3.33
N ARG A 111 6.58 2.51 3.08
CA ARG A 111 7.26 2.00 1.87
C ARG A 111 6.50 0.89 1.15
N PHE A 112 5.38 0.42 1.67
CA PHE A 112 4.49 -0.50 0.97
C PHE A 112 3.18 0.18 0.62
N PHE A 113 2.76 0.08 -0.64
CA PHE A 113 1.53 0.71 -1.13
C PHE A 113 0.66 -0.32 -1.82
N ASP A 114 -0.50 -0.59 -1.23
CA ASP A 114 -1.58 -1.34 -1.90
C ASP A 114 -2.30 -0.41 -2.89
N LEU A 115 -2.27 -0.80 -4.16
CA LEU A 115 -2.68 0.00 -5.32
C LEU A 115 -3.64 -0.83 -6.19
N ARG A 116 -4.93 -0.55 -6.03
CA ARG A 116 -5.99 -1.28 -6.75
C ARG A 116 -6.39 -0.54 -8.02
N PHE A 117 -6.35 -1.24 -9.14
CA PHE A 117 -6.57 -0.65 -10.44
C PHE A 117 -7.65 -1.36 -11.24
N ALA A 118 -8.32 -0.61 -12.11
CA ALA A 118 -9.18 -1.17 -13.15
C ALA A 118 -9.23 -0.21 -14.34
N LEU A 119 -9.98 -0.59 -15.37
CA LEU A 119 -10.28 0.32 -16.46
C LEU A 119 -11.02 1.55 -15.95
N ASP A 120 -10.73 2.68 -16.57
CA ASP A 120 -11.57 3.85 -16.44
C ASP A 120 -12.93 3.60 -17.13
N PRO A 121 -13.96 4.40 -16.82
CA PRO A 121 -15.31 4.23 -17.38
C PRO A 121 -15.38 4.34 -18.91
N THR A 122 -14.37 4.97 -19.53
CA THR A 122 -14.28 5.06 -20.99
C THR A 122 -13.63 3.83 -21.64
N GLY A 123 -13.00 2.96 -20.84
CA GLY A 123 -12.30 1.77 -21.30
C GLY A 123 -10.97 2.07 -22.01
N THR A 124 -10.36 3.24 -21.76
CA THR A 124 -9.18 3.71 -22.51
C THR A 124 -7.89 3.72 -21.70
N LYS A 125 -7.97 3.68 -20.37
CA LYS A 125 -6.80 3.76 -19.50
C LYS A 125 -7.05 3.06 -18.16
N LEU A 126 -5.96 2.69 -17.49
CA LEU A 126 -6.04 2.16 -16.12
C LEU A 126 -5.97 3.29 -15.10
N VAL A 127 -6.91 3.26 -14.16
CA VAL A 127 -7.07 4.21 -13.04
C VAL A 127 -7.32 3.45 -11.74
N PHE A 128 -7.39 4.17 -10.63
CA PHE A 128 -7.53 3.58 -9.30
C PHE A 128 -8.99 3.53 -8.86
N TRP A 129 -9.34 2.41 -8.22
CA TRP A 129 -10.68 2.13 -7.71
C TRP A 129 -10.58 1.52 -6.32
N HIS A 130 -11.65 1.63 -5.55
CA HIS A 130 -11.89 0.78 -4.38
C HIS A 130 -13.36 0.33 -4.46
N SER A 131 -13.58 -0.92 -4.84
CA SER A 131 -14.91 -1.39 -5.25
C SER A 131 -15.56 -0.44 -6.28
N GLN A 132 -16.84 -0.08 -6.13
CA GLN A 132 -17.55 0.82 -7.07
C GLN A 132 -17.05 2.27 -7.06
N ALA A 133 -16.15 2.62 -6.14
CA ALA A 133 -15.63 3.97 -6.02
C ALA A 133 -14.46 4.23 -6.97
N LEU A 134 -14.69 5.06 -7.99
CA LEU A 134 -13.61 5.62 -8.82
C LEU A 134 -12.84 6.67 -8.00
N MET A 135 -11.53 6.55 -7.89
CA MET A 135 -10.72 7.48 -7.08
C MET A 135 -10.39 8.78 -7.82
N SER A 136 -10.16 8.71 -9.14
CA SER A 136 -9.85 9.87 -9.99
C SER A 136 -10.11 9.56 -11.46
N GLU A 137 -10.72 10.50 -12.20
CA GLU A 137 -10.82 10.42 -13.67
C GLU A 137 -9.51 10.77 -14.38
N ARG A 138 -8.51 11.30 -13.66
CA ARG A 138 -7.33 11.95 -14.24
C ARG A 138 -6.05 11.18 -14.00
N ALA A 139 -5.84 10.72 -12.77
CA ALA A 139 -4.61 10.04 -12.37
C ALA A 139 -4.61 8.60 -12.90
N THR A 140 -3.75 8.34 -13.88
CA THR A 140 -3.57 6.97 -14.40
C THR A 140 -2.58 6.17 -13.57
N VAL A 141 -2.64 4.84 -13.69
CA VAL A 141 -1.65 3.94 -13.06
C VAL A 141 -0.22 4.30 -13.47
N GLY A 142 -0.01 4.58 -14.77
CA GLY A 142 1.31 4.96 -15.29
C GLY A 142 1.82 6.31 -14.75
N ASP A 143 0.93 7.30 -14.62
CA ASP A 143 1.29 8.59 -14.02
C ASP A 143 1.66 8.42 -12.54
N VAL A 144 0.88 7.65 -11.78
CA VAL A 144 1.15 7.44 -10.34
C VAL A 144 2.43 6.63 -10.13
N ALA A 145 2.71 5.61 -10.95
CA ALA A 145 3.99 4.91 -10.94
C ALA A 145 5.16 5.86 -11.22
N THR A 146 5.00 6.75 -12.20
CA THR A 146 5.99 7.80 -12.52
C THR A 146 6.22 8.77 -11.35
N ALA A 147 5.18 9.10 -10.59
CA ALA A 147 5.30 9.93 -9.39
C ALA A 147 6.12 9.24 -8.27
N PHE A 148 6.00 7.91 -8.12
CA PHE A 148 6.89 7.14 -7.24
C PHE A 148 8.34 7.19 -7.72
N TYR A 149 8.58 7.05 -9.03
CA TYR A 149 9.94 7.13 -9.61
C TYR A 149 10.58 8.49 -9.35
N TYR A 150 9.81 9.56 -9.53
CA TYR A 150 10.24 10.91 -9.19
C TYR A 150 10.62 11.05 -7.71
N TRP A 151 9.83 10.46 -6.80
CA TRP A 151 10.17 10.48 -5.38
C TRP A 151 11.46 9.68 -5.10
N LEU A 152 11.67 8.55 -5.75
CA LEU A 152 12.90 7.73 -5.61
C LEU A 152 14.17 8.45 -6.10
N ASP A 153 14.08 9.26 -7.17
CA ASP A 153 15.20 10.12 -7.62
C ASP A 153 15.67 11.08 -6.51
N LEU A 154 14.73 11.55 -5.70
CA LEU A 154 15.01 12.48 -4.59
C LEU A 154 15.41 11.74 -3.31
N HIS A 155 15.11 10.44 -3.21
CA HIS A 155 15.38 9.59 -2.05
C HIS A 155 16.16 8.32 -2.45
N PRO A 156 17.38 8.44 -2.99
CA PRO A 156 18.11 7.32 -3.58
C PRO A 156 18.53 6.26 -2.56
N SER A 157 18.41 6.52 -1.24
CA SER A 157 18.63 5.50 -0.21
C SER A 157 17.43 4.58 -0.03
N GLU A 158 16.27 4.93 -0.54
CA GLU A 158 15.01 4.26 -0.25
C GLU A 158 14.58 3.34 -1.39
N THR A 159 13.67 2.43 -1.11
CA THR A 159 12.95 1.62 -2.10
C THR A 159 11.49 1.58 -1.70
N VAL A 160 10.58 1.43 -2.67
CA VAL A 160 9.15 1.26 -2.41
C VAL A 160 8.68 -0.08 -2.95
N ILE A 161 7.75 -0.72 -2.25
CA ILE A 161 7.03 -1.90 -2.72
C ILE A 161 5.67 -1.43 -3.24
N LEU A 162 5.43 -1.61 -4.53
CA LEU A 162 4.17 -1.27 -5.19
C LEU A 162 3.38 -2.56 -5.40
N SER A 163 2.32 -2.75 -4.63
CA SER A 163 1.42 -3.90 -4.71
C SER A 163 0.26 -3.55 -5.62
N PHE A 164 0.25 -4.10 -6.82
CA PHE A 164 -0.83 -3.90 -7.78
C PHE A 164 -1.81 -5.07 -7.75
N GLN A 165 -3.10 -4.74 -7.63
CA GLN A 165 -4.21 -5.70 -7.68
C GLN A 165 -5.28 -5.18 -8.65
N TYR A 166 -5.86 -6.08 -9.44
CA TYR A 166 -7.03 -5.74 -10.25
C TYR A 166 -8.29 -5.64 -9.36
N GLU A 167 -9.00 -4.51 -9.44
CA GLU A 167 -10.27 -4.28 -8.74
C GLU A 167 -11.43 -4.71 -9.64
N SER A 168 -12.08 -5.80 -9.27
CA SER A 168 -13.14 -6.42 -10.09
C SER A 168 -14.52 -5.81 -9.83
N SER A 169 -14.75 -5.23 -8.66
CA SER A 169 -16.06 -4.72 -8.24
C SER A 169 -16.32 -3.27 -8.68
N THR A 170 -15.96 -2.90 -9.90
CA THR A 170 -16.02 -1.49 -10.38
C THR A 170 -17.29 -1.16 -11.18
N THR A 171 -17.37 -1.64 -12.41
CA THR A 171 -18.52 -1.43 -13.32
C THR A 171 -19.09 -2.78 -13.76
N VAL A 172 -20.35 -2.83 -14.21
CA VAL A 172 -21.08 -4.08 -14.54
C VAL A 172 -20.33 -5.05 -15.46
N ASN A 173 -19.46 -4.55 -16.34
CA ASN A 173 -18.71 -5.36 -17.29
C ASN A 173 -17.19 -5.27 -17.06
N ALA A 174 -16.75 -4.94 -15.85
CA ALA A 174 -15.34 -4.90 -15.52
C ALA A 174 -14.75 -6.32 -15.61
N THR A 175 -13.81 -6.51 -16.52
CA THR A 175 -13.11 -7.77 -16.73
C THR A 175 -11.61 -7.55 -16.82
N PHE A 176 -10.82 -8.44 -16.21
CA PHE A 176 -9.37 -8.44 -16.36
C PHE A 176 -8.95 -9.22 -17.62
N ASP A 177 -9.47 -8.79 -18.76
CA ASP A 177 -9.29 -9.46 -20.04
C ASP A 177 -7.92 -9.14 -20.69
N VAL A 178 -7.69 -9.74 -21.86
CA VAL A 178 -6.48 -9.55 -22.70
C VAL A 178 -6.09 -8.08 -22.88
N ALA A 179 -7.06 -7.16 -23.02
CA ALA A 179 -6.76 -5.74 -23.25
C ALA A 179 -6.26 -5.08 -21.96
N VAL A 180 -6.91 -5.37 -20.82
CA VAL A 180 -6.50 -4.85 -19.51
C VAL A 180 -5.14 -5.41 -19.09
N GLN A 181 -4.92 -6.71 -19.30
CA GLN A 181 -3.65 -7.39 -19.05
C GLN A 181 -2.51 -6.79 -19.89
N HIS A 182 -2.75 -6.51 -21.19
CA HIS A 182 -1.76 -5.80 -22.02
C HIS A 182 -1.47 -4.39 -21.51
N MET A 183 -2.48 -3.61 -21.09
CA MET A 183 -2.27 -2.26 -20.59
C MET A 183 -1.40 -2.23 -19.33
N ILE A 184 -1.66 -3.10 -18.35
CA ILE A 184 -0.85 -3.14 -17.12
C ILE A 184 0.57 -3.65 -17.41
N PHE A 185 0.71 -4.63 -18.31
CA PHE A 185 2.01 -5.11 -18.77
C PHE A 185 2.82 -3.96 -19.41
N ASP A 186 2.24 -3.22 -20.34
CA ASP A 186 2.92 -2.12 -21.04
C ASP A 186 3.36 -1.01 -20.07
N ILE A 187 2.54 -0.70 -19.06
CA ILE A 187 2.88 0.27 -18.01
C ILE A 187 4.12 -0.21 -17.22
N LEU A 188 4.08 -1.46 -16.73
CA LEU A 188 5.10 -2.04 -15.86
C LEU A 188 6.36 -2.51 -16.60
N ASN A 189 6.30 -2.65 -17.92
CA ASN A 189 7.43 -3.05 -18.78
C ASN A 189 7.88 -1.93 -19.75
N SER A 190 7.40 -0.70 -19.55
CA SER A 190 7.83 0.46 -20.35
C SER A 190 9.33 0.74 -20.20
N THR A 191 9.92 1.48 -21.16
CA THR A 191 11.35 1.89 -21.07
C THR A 191 11.66 2.66 -19.79
N THR A 192 10.72 3.47 -19.31
CA THR A 192 10.84 4.16 -18.03
C THR A 192 10.77 3.17 -16.87
N ALA A 193 9.75 2.30 -16.84
CA ALA A 193 9.60 1.30 -15.80
C ALA A 193 10.85 0.40 -15.67
N ALA A 194 11.46 -0.02 -16.78
CA ALA A 194 12.69 -0.81 -16.76
C ALA A 194 13.90 -0.12 -16.08
N GLN A 195 13.89 1.22 -15.94
CA GLN A 195 14.94 1.96 -15.23
C GLN A 195 14.68 2.02 -13.72
N TYR A 196 13.41 2.10 -13.32
CA TYR A 196 13.01 2.36 -11.93
C TYR A 196 12.43 1.14 -11.21
N ILE A 197 12.10 0.06 -11.92
CA ILE A 197 11.64 -1.18 -11.31
C ILE A 197 12.85 -2.10 -11.15
N ASP A 198 13.01 -2.67 -9.95
CA ASP A 198 14.00 -3.70 -9.73
C ASP A 198 13.70 -4.94 -10.56
N GLN A 199 14.74 -5.52 -11.18
CA GLN A 199 14.62 -6.55 -12.19
C GLN A 199 14.72 -7.98 -11.61
N THR A 200 14.62 -8.14 -10.29
CA THR A 200 14.61 -9.45 -9.64
C THR A 200 13.27 -10.14 -9.88
N HIS A 201 13.28 -11.41 -10.28
CA HIS A 201 12.09 -12.25 -10.43
C HIS A 201 11.96 -13.26 -9.30
N ASP A 202 10.72 -13.50 -8.84
CA ASP A 202 10.33 -14.56 -7.90
C ASP A 202 11.14 -14.59 -6.59
N ALA A 203 11.73 -13.47 -6.22
CA ALA A 203 12.45 -13.26 -4.97
C ALA A 203 12.47 -11.76 -4.62
N LEU A 204 12.58 -11.45 -3.34
CA LEU A 204 12.85 -10.08 -2.90
C LEU A 204 14.35 -9.79 -2.99
N PRO A 205 14.75 -8.66 -3.62
CA PRO A 205 16.16 -8.25 -3.65
C PRO A 205 16.69 -7.92 -2.24
N ALA A 206 18.02 -7.90 -2.11
CA ALA A 206 18.65 -7.20 -1.00
C ALA A 206 18.46 -5.68 -1.16
N LEU A 207 18.42 -4.94 -0.05
CA LEU A 207 18.09 -3.52 -0.04
C LEU A 207 18.98 -2.72 -1.01
N GLY A 208 20.28 -2.99 -1.07
CA GLY A 208 21.21 -2.28 -1.95
C GLY A 208 20.87 -2.39 -3.44
N ALA A 209 20.30 -3.51 -3.89
CA ALA A 209 19.85 -3.69 -5.26
C ALA A 209 18.53 -2.94 -5.53
N ALA A 210 17.69 -2.78 -4.49
CA ALA A 210 16.39 -2.12 -4.55
C ALA A 210 16.45 -0.60 -4.37
N ARG A 211 17.54 -0.04 -3.82
CA ARG A 211 17.69 1.40 -3.59
C ARG A 211 17.48 2.21 -4.87
N GLY A 212 16.70 3.28 -4.77
CA GLY A 212 16.29 4.13 -5.89
C GLY A 212 15.30 3.46 -6.85
N LYS A 213 14.76 2.29 -6.50
CA LYS A 213 13.85 1.52 -7.35
C LYS A 213 12.58 1.10 -6.61
N ALA A 214 11.54 0.83 -7.39
CA ALA A 214 10.34 0.15 -6.96
C ALA A 214 10.50 -1.37 -7.09
N VAL A 215 9.99 -2.12 -6.11
CA VAL A 215 9.82 -3.57 -6.16
C VAL A 215 8.35 -3.88 -6.38
N LEU A 216 8.02 -4.71 -7.37
CA LEU A 216 6.63 -5.03 -7.67
C LEU A 216 6.12 -6.22 -6.85
N PHE A 217 4.95 -6.06 -6.24
CA PHE A 217 4.10 -7.17 -5.80
C PHE A 217 2.93 -7.24 -6.78
N ARG A 218 2.84 -8.35 -7.50
CA ARG A 218 1.85 -8.56 -8.56
C ARG A 218 0.75 -9.45 -8.00
N ARG A 219 -0.34 -8.85 -7.52
CA ARG A 219 -1.57 -9.52 -7.08
C ARG A 219 -2.56 -9.62 -8.25
N PHE A 220 -2.04 -10.04 -9.40
CA PHE A 220 -2.78 -10.28 -10.64
C PHE A 220 -2.02 -11.31 -11.48
N ASP A 221 -2.73 -12.02 -12.35
CA ASP A 221 -2.18 -13.00 -13.28
C ASP A 221 -2.25 -12.48 -14.72
N LEU A 222 -1.26 -12.70 -15.57
CA LEU A 222 -1.33 -12.40 -17.01
C LEU A 222 -1.77 -13.64 -17.82
N ASP A 223 -2.79 -14.34 -17.35
CA ASP A 223 -3.25 -15.65 -17.82
C ASP A 223 -4.06 -15.64 -19.13
N GLU A 224 -4.50 -14.46 -19.60
CA GLU A 224 -5.08 -14.27 -20.93
C GLU A 224 -4.02 -13.92 -21.99
N LEU A 225 -2.76 -13.72 -21.56
CA LEU A 225 -1.60 -13.49 -22.42
C LEU A 225 -0.72 -14.75 -22.54
N PRO A 226 0.15 -14.85 -23.56
CA PRO A 226 1.17 -15.90 -23.61
C PRO A 226 2.11 -15.87 -22.39
N ASP A 227 2.56 -17.05 -21.93
CA ASP A 227 3.41 -17.23 -20.74
C ASP A 227 4.65 -16.32 -20.70
N GLU A 228 5.18 -15.91 -21.85
CA GLU A 228 6.32 -14.98 -21.94
C GLU A 228 6.05 -13.59 -21.33
N TYR A 229 4.79 -13.15 -21.25
CA TYR A 229 4.42 -11.87 -20.64
C TYR A 229 4.54 -11.95 -19.12
N GLU A 230 4.00 -13.02 -18.52
CA GLU A 230 4.13 -13.32 -17.09
C GLU A 230 5.61 -13.46 -16.69
N ALA A 231 6.39 -14.20 -17.49
CA ALA A 231 7.83 -14.38 -17.25
C ALA A 231 8.67 -13.11 -17.44
N ALA A 232 8.19 -12.13 -18.20
CA ALA A 232 8.93 -10.89 -18.47
C ALA A 232 8.81 -9.88 -17.32
N LEU A 233 7.69 -9.82 -16.60
CA LEU A 233 7.53 -8.86 -15.51
C LEU A 233 8.35 -9.26 -14.27
N PRO A 234 9.20 -8.37 -13.73
CA PRO A 234 9.94 -8.63 -12.52
C PRO A 234 9.04 -8.50 -11.27
N GLY A 235 9.65 -8.70 -10.10
CA GLY A 235 9.02 -8.65 -8.80
C GLY A 235 8.49 -10.01 -8.33
N LEU A 236 7.60 -9.96 -7.33
CA LEU A 236 6.93 -11.14 -6.80
C LEU A 236 5.57 -11.34 -7.46
N HIS A 237 5.38 -12.51 -8.07
CA HIS A 237 4.06 -12.99 -8.44
C HIS A 237 3.36 -13.55 -7.20
N LEU A 238 2.34 -12.83 -6.72
CA LEU A 238 1.50 -13.25 -5.60
C LEU A 238 0.09 -13.51 -6.17
N SER A 239 -0.03 -14.57 -6.98
CA SER A 239 -1.26 -14.90 -7.72
C SER A 239 -2.50 -14.83 -6.82
N PRO A 240 -3.56 -14.11 -7.23
CA PRO A 240 -4.84 -14.05 -6.51
C PRO A 240 -5.42 -15.44 -6.22
N GLY A 241 -5.24 -16.41 -7.12
CA GLY A 241 -5.73 -17.78 -6.91
C GLY A 241 -5.04 -18.53 -5.76
N SER A 242 -3.88 -18.04 -5.28
CA SER A 242 -3.15 -18.58 -4.12
C SER A 242 -3.25 -17.68 -2.88
N TRP A 243 -3.90 -16.52 -3.00
CA TRP A 243 -4.14 -15.59 -1.91
C TRP A 243 -5.46 -15.99 -1.22
N GLY A 244 -5.41 -16.40 0.05
CA GLY A 244 -6.60 -16.84 0.76
C GLY A 244 -7.55 -15.67 0.99
N ASP A 245 -8.77 -15.80 0.47
CA ASP A 245 -9.83 -14.82 0.64
C ASP A 245 -10.27 -14.75 2.12
N ASN A 246 -10.31 -13.53 2.65
CA ASN A 246 -10.67 -13.21 4.04
C ASN A 246 -9.95 -14.10 5.09
N ALA A 247 -8.69 -14.45 4.82
CA ALA A 247 -7.95 -15.45 5.57
C ALA A 247 -7.15 -14.85 6.73
N LYS A 248 -7.25 -15.47 7.91
CA LYS A 248 -6.46 -15.11 9.11
C LYS A 248 -4.98 -15.49 9.00
N ASP A 249 -4.66 -16.45 8.13
CA ASP A 249 -3.30 -16.89 7.81
C ASP A 249 -3.31 -17.69 6.49
N THR A 250 -2.69 -17.15 5.45
CA THR A 250 -2.45 -17.80 4.16
C THR A 250 -0.96 -18.07 4.02
N SER A 251 -0.61 -19.32 3.70
CA SER A 251 0.74 -19.68 3.24
C SER A 251 0.79 -19.76 1.71
N LEU A 252 1.52 -18.84 1.08
CA LEU A 252 1.67 -18.74 -0.37
C LEU A 252 3.12 -19.00 -0.78
N VAL A 253 3.39 -20.10 -1.49
CA VAL A 253 4.73 -20.39 -2.03
C VAL A 253 4.94 -19.62 -3.32
N TYR A 254 5.72 -18.54 -3.27
CA TYR A 254 6.03 -17.72 -4.44
C TYR A 254 7.31 -18.16 -5.16
N ASN A 255 8.14 -19.01 -4.55
CA ASN A 255 9.28 -19.62 -5.21
C ASN A 255 9.55 -21.03 -4.67
N ALA A 256 9.10 -22.04 -5.41
CA ALA A 256 9.27 -23.43 -5.00
C ALA A 256 10.74 -23.90 -5.06
N VAL A 257 11.54 -23.36 -5.98
CA VAL A 257 12.96 -23.76 -6.16
C VAL A 257 13.80 -23.31 -4.98
N LEU A 258 13.58 -22.08 -4.51
CA LEU A 258 14.26 -21.50 -3.36
C LEU A 258 13.55 -21.78 -2.03
N ASN A 259 12.41 -22.46 -2.07
CA ASN A 259 11.55 -22.72 -0.91
C ASN A 259 11.19 -21.43 -0.16
N LEU A 260 10.77 -20.41 -0.91
CA LEU A 260 10.32 -19.13 -0.35
C LEU A 260 8.80 -19.08 -0.28
N THR A 261 8.31 -18.64 0.88
CA THR A 261 6.89 -18.59 1.23
C THR A 261 6.56 -17.21 1.80
N ALA A 262 5.42 -16.68 1.41
CA ALA A 262 4.76 -15.56 2.05
C ALA A 262 3.70 -16.08 3.03
N TYR A 263 3.68 -15.55 4.24
CA TYR A 263 2.60 -15.71 5.21
C TYR A 263 1.80 -14.41 5.25
N ILE A 264 0.50 -14.53 5.07
CA ILE A 264 -0.36 -13.38 4.82
C ILE A 264 -1.57 -13.45 5.75
N GLU A 265 -1.78 -12.41 6.54
CA GLU A 265 -3.04 -12.16 7.24
C GLU A 265 -3.81 -11.08 6.49
N ASP A 266 -4.97 -11.46 5.98
CA ASP A 266 -5.89 -10.62 5.20
C ASP A 266 -7.33 -10.95 5.58
N TYR A 267 -7.61 -11.01 6.89
CA TYR A 267 -8.96 -11.16 7.44
C TYR A 267 -9.65 -9.80 7.39
N TYR A 268 -10.00 -9.36 6.19
CA TYR A 268 -10.49 -8.01 5.92
C TYR A 268 -11.98 -7.82 6.26
N GLU A 269 -12.76 -8.89 6.37
CA GLU A 269 -14.21 -8.80 6.61
C GLU A 269 -14.65 -9.82 7.69
N PRO A 270 -14.82 -9.42 8.97
CA PRO A 270 -15.23 -10.34 10.05
C PRO A 270 -16.67 -10.90 9.98
N ASP A 271 -17.12 -11.33 8.80
CA ASP A 271 -18.43 -11.91 8.49
C ASP A 271 -18.75 -13.18 9.30
N ASP A 272 -17.75 -13.90 9.79
CA ASP A 272 -17.94 -15.06 10.67
C ASP A 272 -18.59 -14.70 12.01
N LEU A 273 -18.67 -13.40 12.36
CA LEU A 273 -19.41 -12.89 13.52
C LEU A 273 -20.90 -12.62 13.22
N GLY A 274 -21.27 -12.49 11.94
CA GLY A 274 -22.60 -12.15 11.44
C GLY A 274 -22.98 -10.66 11.59
N ASP A 275 -23.97 -10.24 10.80
CA ASP A 275 -24.33 -8.83 10.60
C ASP A 275 -24.74 -8.09 11.90
N ASN A 276 -25.20 -8.80 12.94
CA ASN A 276 -25.60 -8.17 14.20
C ASN A 276 -24.43 -7.91 15.16
N SER A 277 -23.20 -8.20 14.74
CA SER A 277 -22.00 -7.96 15.54
C SER A 277 -21.72 -6.47 15.74
N THR A 278 -21.26 -6.13 16.94
CA THR A 278 -20.91 -4.76 17.30
C THR A 278 -19.56 -4.35 16.74
N ALA A 279 -19.30 -3.05 16.62
CA ALA A 279 -17.96 -2.56 16.24
C ALA A 279 -16.85 -3.14 17.14
N ALA A 280 -17.09 -3.24 18.45
CA ALA A 280 -16.11 -3.78 19.39
C ALA A 280 -15.80 -5.27 19.14
N GLU A 281 -16.79 -6.08 18.76
CA GLU A 281 -16.60 -7.50 18.43
C GLU A 281 -15.79 -7.67 17.13
N ASN A 282 -16.13 -6.89 16.10
CA ASN A 282 -15.40 -6.88 14.83
C ASN A 282 -13.93 -6.46 15.01
N ILE A 283 -13.70 -5.35 15.71
CA ILE A 283 -12.35 -4.86 16.04
C ILE A 283 -11.59 -5.93 16.83
N ALA A 284 -12.20 -6.54 17.85
CA ALA A 284 -11.54 -7.57 18.66
C ALA A 284 -11.16 -8.81 17.85
N ALA A 285 -12.02 -9.25 16.93
CA ALA A 285 -11.73 -10.37 16.04
C ALA A 285 -10.54 -10.06 15.12
N LYS A 286 -10.51 -8.86 14.54
CA LYS A 286 -9.39 -8.40 13.70
C LYS A 286 -8.09 -8.28 14.50
N VAL A 287 -8.12 -7.63 15.65
CA VAL A 287 -6.96 -7.49 16.55
C VAL A 287 -6.37 -8.85 16.91
N ASN A 288 -7.20 -9.87 17.12
CA ASN A 288 -6.73 -11.22 17.41
C ASN A 288 -5.99 -11.86 16.21
N ALA A 289 -6.53 -11.75 15.00
CA ALA A 289 -5.89 -12.23 13.78
C ALA A 289 -4.54 -11.51 13.54
N THR A 290 -4.56 -10.18 13.55
CA THR A 290 -3.38 -9.34 13.33
C THR A 290 -2.31 -9.56 14.40
N THR A 291 -2.69 -9.63 15.69
CA THR A 291 -1.74 -9.92 16.79
C THR A 291 -1.08 -11.29 16.63
N SER A 292 -1.88 -12.32 16.29
CA SER A 292 -1.37 -13.68 16.11
C SER A 292 -0.36 -13.73 14.96
N HIS A 293 -0.65 -13.06 13.84
CA HIS A 293 0.24 -13.03 12.68
C HIS A 293 1.52 -12.22 12.94
N LEU A 294 1.44 -11.06 13.60
CA LEU A 294 2.62 -10.28 14.02
C LEU A 294 3.53 -11.08 14.97
N GLN A 295 2.94 -11.81 15.92
CA GLN A 295 3.70 -12.68 16.83
C GLN A 295 4.34 -13.85 16.08
N MET A 296 3.66 -14.41 15.08
CA MET A 296 4.22 -15.45 14.22
C MET A 296 5.43 -14.94 13.43
N ALA A 297 5.34 -13.74 12.84
CA ALA A 297 6.42 -13.10 12.12
C ALA A 297 7.67 -12.86 12.99
N ALA A 298 7.42 -12.43 14.23
CA ALA A 298 8.42 -12.10 15.25
C ALA A 298 8.93 -13.31 16.05
N SER A 299 8.44 -14.51 15.74
CA SER A 299 8.87 -15.75 16.38
C SER A 299 10.16 -16.30 15.75
N ASP A 300 10.97 -16.99 16.55
CA ASP A 300 12.16 -17.71 16.08
C ASP A 300 11.80 -19.11 15.53
N SER A 301 10.58 -19.29 15.03
CA SER A 301 10.09 -20.58 14.57
C SER A 301 10.92 -21.10 13.38
N PRO A 302 11.46 -22.33 13.44
CA PRO A 302 12.17 -22.91 12.31
C PRO A 302 11.31 -22.91 11.05
N GLY A 303 11.85 -22.39 9.95
CA GLY A 303 11.13 -22.29 8.66
C GLY A 303 10.58 -20.91 8.35
N HIS A 304 10.50 -19.98 9.31
CA HIS A 304 10.02 -18.61 9.07
C HIS A 304 11.15 -17.62 8.79
N ASN A 305 12.41 -17.99 9.07
CA ASN A 305 13.57 -17.09 9.07
C ASN A 305 13.89 -16.40 7.73
N GLN A 306 13.41 -16.92 6.60
CA GLN A 306 13.56 -16.32 5.27
C GLN A 306 12.21 -15.93 4.62
N SER A 307 11.11 -16.22 5.32
CA SER A 307 9.76 -16.00 4.81
C SER A 307 9.39 -14.53 4.79
N LEU A 308 8.56 -14.18 3.83
CA LEU A 308 7.89 -12.88 3.76
C LEU A 308 6.66 -12.93 4.67
N PHE A 309 6.43 -11.87 5.43
CA PHE A 309 5.21 -11.68 6.21
C PHE A 309 4.50 -10.42 5.73
N ILE A 310 3.20 -10.52 5.46
CA ILE A 310 2.34 -9.40 5.10
C ILE A 310 1.14 -9.43 6.04
N THR A 311 1.01 -8.44 6.91
CA THR A 311 -0.09 -8.35 7.88
C THR A 311 -0.95 -7.15 7.53
N PHE A 312 -2.17 -7.39 7.07
CA PHE A 312 -3.15 -6.32 6.89
C PHE A 312 -3.90 -6.11 8.20
N ALA A 313 -3.62 -5.03 8.91
CA ALA A 313 -4.42 -4.62 10.08
C ALA A 313 -5.74 -3.94 9.66
N SER A 314 -5.86 -3.53 8.40
CA SER A 314 -7.08 -2.99 7.79
C SER A 314 -8.19 -4.04 7.72
N ALA A 315 -9.43 -3.58 7.85
CA ALA A 315 -10.63 -4.41 7.73
C ALA A 315 -11.87 -3.52 7.67
N GLU A 316 -13.02 -4.12 7.38
CA GLU A 316 -14.35 -3.54 7.39
C GLU A 316 -15.39 -4.61 7.75
N HIS A 317 -16.61 -4.21 8.11
CA HIS A 317 -17.80 -5.06 8.10
C HIS A 317 -19.00 -4.15 7.80
N ASN A 318 -19.08 -3.72 6.55
CA ASN A 318 -19.97 -2.68 6.03
C ASN A 318 -21.43 -3.13 6.03
N THR A 319 -21.69 -4.44 6.05
CA THR A 319 -23.02 -5.05 6.15
C THR A 319 -23.55 -5.08 7.58
N ALA A 320 -22.73 -4.77 8.59
CA ALA A 320 -23.14 -4.80 9.99
C ALA A 320 -24.31 -3.84 10.30
N VAL A 321 -25.21 -4.29 11.17
CA VAL A 321 -26.44 -3.59 11.56
C VAL A 321 -26.49 -3.34 13.07
N PRO A 322 -27.05 -2.19 13.53
CA PRO A 322 -27.73 -1.16 12.75
C PRO A 322 -26.81 -0.13 12.09
N VAL A 323 -25.49 -0.17 12.33
CA VAL A 323 -24.51 0.79 11.79
C VAL A 323 -23.36 0.02 11.16
N PRO A 324 -23.00 0.33 9.90
CA PRO A 324 -21.83 -0.24 9.23
C PRO A 324 -20.54 -0.04 10.01
N VAL A 325 -19.70 -1.07 10.05
CA VAL A 325 -18.37 -1.00 10.66
C VAL A 325 -17.35 -0.70 9.55
N THR A 326 -17.30 0.56 9.15
CA THR A 326 -16.44 1.04 8.03
C THR A 326 -14.94 0.88 8.32
N PRO A 327 -14.06 1.00 7.30
CA PRO A 327 -12.61 1.00 7.49
C PRO A 327 -12.13 1.96 8.61
N HIS A 328 -12.70 3.17 8.67
CA HIS A 328 -12.37 4.14 9.72
C HIS A 328 -12.77 3.62 11.11
N VAL A 329 -13.95 3.00 11.24
CA VAL A 329 -14.40 2.44 12.52
C VAL A 329 -13.51 1.27 12.94
N MET A 330 -13.13 0.40 12.01
CA MET A 330 -12.20 -0.69 12.31
C MET A 330 -10.85 -0.15 12.77
N ALA A 331 -10.26 0.79 12.04
CA ALA A 331 -8.93 1.31 12.34
C ALA A 331 -8.89 2.12 13.64
N LEU A 332 -9.86 3.01 13.87
CA LEU A 332 -9.80 4.06 14.91
C LEU A 332 -10.87 3.93 16.01
N GLY A 333 -11.88 3.10 15.81
CA GLY A 333 -13.03 2.98 16.70
C GLY A 333 -14.12 4.03 16.42
N VAL A 334 -15.16 4.03 17.25
CA VAL A 334 -16.30 4.95 17.15
C VAL A 334 -16.18 6.06 18.20
N ASP A 335 -16.21 5.68 19.48
CA ASP A 335 -16.16 6.57 20.63
C ASP A 335 -15.75 5.78 21.90
N ASN A 336 -15.48 6.49 22.99
CA ASN A 336 -15.03 5.89 24.25
C ASN A 336 -16.07 5.00 24.96
N SER A 337 -17.34 5.01 24.53
CA SER A 337 -18.40 4.18 25.10
C SER A 337 -18.61 2.89 24.31
N SER A 338 -18.60 2.97 22.97
CA SER A 338 -18.83 1.86 22.05
C SER A 338 -17.55 1.04 21.84
N THR A 339 -16.40 1.71 21.76
CA THR A 339 -15.09 1.11 21.52
C THR A 339 -14.08 1.69 22.52
N PRO A 340 -14.18 1.35 23.82
CA PRO A 340 -13.36 1.97 24.88
C PRO A 340 -11.85 1.70 24.75
N LEU A 341 -11.47 0.70 23.95
CA LEU A 341 -10.07 0.36 23.66
C LEU A 341 -9.54 1.01 22.37
N GLY A 342 -10.36 1.81 21.68
CA GLY A 342 -10.07 2.32 20.34
C GLY A 342 -10.30 1.25 19.26
N GLY A 343 -9.83 1.54 18.04
CA GLY A 343 -9.84 0.61 16.92
C GLY A 343 -8.60 -0.29 16.90
N VAL A 344 -8.43 -1.01 15.79
CA VAL A 344 -7.32 -1.94 15.57
C VAL A 344 -5.98 -1.24 15.77
N ASN A 345 -5.80 -0.04 15.20
CA ASN A 345 -4.52 0.69 15.26
C ASN A 345 -4.11 0.99 16.70
N GLN A 346 -5.04 1.45 17.55
CA GLN A 346 -4.75 1.73 18.96
C GLN A 346 -4.47 0.45 19.75
N GLN A 347 -5.13 -0.65 19.43
CA GLN A 347 -5.02 -1.91 20.16
C GLN A 347 -3.78 -2.72 19.79
N ILE A 348 -3.29 -2.64 18.55
CA ILE A 348 -2.05 -3.32 18.14
C ILE A 348 -0.78 -2.52 18.47
N ALA A 349 -0.87 -1.19 18.62
CA ALA A 349 0.29 -0.34 18.88
C ALA A 349 1.15 -0.79 20.08
N PRO A 350 0.60 -1.16 21.26
CA PRO A 350 1.40 -1.66 22.38
C PRO A 350 2.15 -2.95 22.06
N LEU A 351 1.59 -3.83 21.23
CA LEU A 351 2.26 -5.04 20.78
C LEU A 351 3.40 -4.70 19.83
N ILE A 352 3.17 -3.82 18.85
CA ILE A 352 4.20 -3.40 17.89
C ILE A 352 5.39 -2.78 18.63
N GLU A 353 5.15 -1.91 19.61
CA GLU A 353 6.20 -1.34 20.46
C GLU A 353 6.96 -2.43 21.25
N MET A 354 6.25 -3.40 21.82
CA MET A 354 6.86 -4.54 22.53
C MET A 354 7.71 -5.40 21.59
N LEU A 355 7.29 -5.56 20.34
CA LEU A 355 8.01 -6.30 19.30
C LEU A 355 9.14 -5.47 18.65
N GLY A 356 9.35 -4.21 19.07
CA GLY A 356 10.41 -3.34 18.56
C GLY A 356 11.77 -4.06 18.47
N GLY A 357 12.37 -4.00 17.28
CA GLY A 357 13.64 -4.69 16.97
C GLY A 357 13.50 -6.17 16.57
N ARG A 358 12.30 -6.76 16.66
CA ARG A 358 11.98 -8.06 16.05
C ARG A 358 11.37 -7.86 14.67
N ARG A 359 11.51 -8.87 13.81
CA ARG A 359 10.94 -8.84 12.46
C ARG A 359 9.43 -9.09 12.51
N MET A 360 8.65 -8.09 12.11
CA MET A 360 7.20 -8.15 11.89
C MET A 360 6.85 -8.26 10.39
N GLY A 361 7.80 -7.97 9.51
CA GLY A 361 7.58 -7.96 8.06
C GLY A 361 6.84 -6.70 7.60
N ILE A 362 5.99 -6.84 6.60
CA ILE A 362 5.15 -5.74 6.09
C ILE A 362 3.90 -5.63 6.97
N VAL A 363 3.66 -4.45 7.54
CA VAL A 363 2.48 -4.15 8.37
C VAL A 363 1.66 -3.08 7.64
N VAL A 364 0.55 -3.51 7.04
CA VAL A 364 -0.32 -2.70 6.20
C VAL A 364 -1.50 -2.21 7.05
N VAL A 365 -1.75 -0.91 7.08
CA VAL A 365 -2.78 -0.32 7.95
C VAL A 365 -3.66 0.67 7.18
N ASP A 366 -4.89 0.86 7.68
CA ASP A 366 -5.72 2.02 7.36
C ASP A 366 -5.39 3.18 8.30
N PHE A 367 -5.51 4.42 7.84
CA PHE A 367 -5.31 5.64 8.65
C PHE A 367 -4.01 5.59 9.48
N TRP A 368 -2.89 5.36 8.81
CA TRP A 368 -1.57 5.13 9.43
C TRP A 368 -1.11 6.25 10.37
N ASP A 369 -1.66 7.45 10.20
CA ASP A 369 -1.36 8.65 10.97
C ASP A 369 -2.02 8.65 12.36
N GLU A 370 -2.85 7.64 12.66
CA GLU A 370 -3.53 7.49 13.94
C GLU A 370 -3.44 6.05 14.49
N PRO A 371 -2.74 5.81 15.63
CA PRO A 371 -2.07 6.80 16.47
C PRO A 371 -0.79 7.34 15.83
N ARG A 372 -0.45 8.60 16.17
CA ARG A 372 0.63 9.38 15.56
C ARG A 372 1.97 8.66 15.41
N ASP A 373 2.33 7.80 16.36
CA ASP A 373 3.63 7.12 16.40
C ASP A 373 3.59 5.70 15.83
N LEU A 374 2.44 5.21 15.32
CA LEU A 374 2.28 3.85 14.80
C LEU A 374 3.34 3.47 13.76
N VAL A 375 3.55 4.33 12.75
CA VAL A 375 4.56 4.10 11.71
C VAL A 375 5.98 4.03 12.31
N LYS A 376 6.30 4.89 13.28
CA LYS A 376 7.61 4.84 13.96
C LYS A 376 7.77 3.55 14.77
N SER A 377 6.72 3.12 15.46
CA SER A 377 6.72 1.86 16.22
C SER A 377 6.94 0.66 15.30
N ILE A 378 6.33 0.62 14.11
CA ILE A 378 6.58 -0.43 13.10
C ILE A 378 8.06 -0.43 12.67
N LEU A 379 8.64 0.76 12.45
CA LEU A 379 10.05 0.93 12.12
C LEU A 379 11.01 0.66 13.30
N GLY A 380 10.49 0.55 14.53
CA GLY A 380 11.29 0.42 15.75
C GLY A 380 12.11 1.66 16.11
N LEU A 381 11.58 2.87 15.83
CA LEU A 381 12.26 4.16 15.99
C LEU A 381 11.84 4.98 17.21
#